data_AF-A0A4P7P1W0-F1
#
_entry.id   AF-A0A4P7P1W0-F1
#
_cell.length_a   1.000
_cell.length_b   1.000
_cell.length_c   1.000
_cell.angle_alpha   90.00
_cell.angle_beta   90.00
_cell.angle_gamma   90.00
#
_symmetry.space_group_name_H-M   'P 1'
#
loop_
_entity.id
_entity.type
_entity.pdbx_description
1 polymer ?
#
loop_
_entity_poly.entity_id
_entity_poly.type
_entity_poly.pdbx_seq_one_letter_code
_entity_poly.pdbx_strand_id
1 'polypeptide(L)'
;MSQSALPPNDQEMTLVQHLLEFRNSVTKGILAILVLFVILFPFANDLYLYISEPLSRFLPEGTSMIATGVASPFLTPFKLSLVLAIYLAMPFLLFQVWSFIAPALYHHEKQLVGPLLFFSSFLFYAGGAFAYYVVFPLVFGFLSTAAPEGVTVATDISLYLDFVIKMFFAFGIAFEVPIVVVLLILTRMVSPQKLSHARPYVVVGAFVIGMLLTPPDIVSQTLLAIPMWLLYEAGIIVGSAVQKARRRKDEEDTNEEENDTAKQNPTNSGQSNDKASPASDETDPYAIPEEDFDNRYADQLEDDEDWDKAFDEIDSEFSILEQEYKKRKEAEQAEKDAQNKEAKKEDDDLPSDSTPKDSSDKPSKSDK
;
A
#
# COMPACT_ATOMS: atom_id res chain seq x y z
N MET A 1 -52.62 24.42 -15.83
CA MET A 1 -51.24 24.88 -16.04
C MET A 1 -50.36 24.16 -15.02
N SER A 2 -49.44 23.33 -15.52
CA SER A 2 -48.62 22.40 -14.74
C SER A 2 -47.55 23.15 -13.95
N GLN A 3 -47.54 23.03 -12.62
CA GLN A 3 -46.37 23.35 -11.82
C GLN A 3 -45.47 22.11 -11.85
N SER A 4 -44.35 22.23 -12.56
CA SER A 4 -43.30 21.23 -12.63
C SER A 4 -42.73 20.99 -11.24
N ALA A 5 -42.99 19.80 -10.71
CA ALA A 5 -42.27 19.24 -9.58
C ALA A 5 -40.81 18.99 -10.02
N LEU A 6 -39.89 19.82 -9.56
CA LEU A 6 -38.46 19.49 -9.59
C LEU A 6 -38.18 18.53 -8.43
N PRO A 7 -37.52 17.37 -8.66
CA PRO A 7 -37.14 16.45 -7.60
C PRO A 7 -36.07 17.07 -6.68
N PRO A 8 -35.96 16.58 -5.42
CA PRO A 8 -35.03 17.13 -4.44
C PRO A 8 -33.58 16.77 -4.83
N ASN A 9 -32.85 17.76 -5.33
CA ASN A 9 -31.41 17.95 -5.15
C ASN A 9 -30.59 16.66 -4.97
N ASP A 10 -30.38 15.91 -6.06
CA ASP A 10 -29.12 15.19 -6.28
C ASP A 10 -28.03 16.25 -6.40
N GLN A 11 -27.59 16.76 -5.24
CA GLN A 11 -26.43 17.62 -5.17
C GLN A 11 -25.24 16.68 -5.31
N GLU A 12 -24.85 16.39 -6.55
CA GLU A 12 -23.51 15.91 -6.85
C GLU A 12 -22.56 16.81 -6.07
N MET A 13 -21.92 16.26 -5.04
CA MET A 13 -21.03 17.04 -4.20
C MET A 13 -19.99 17.67 -5.12
N THR A 14 -19.99 19.00 -5.21
CA THR A 14 -18.99 19.70 -6.01
C THR A 14 -17.61 19.25 -5.52
N LEU A 15 -16.61 19.05 -6.40
CA LEU A 15 -15.26 18.65 -6.00
C LEU A 15 -14.70 19.49 -4.84
N VAL A 16 -15.11 20.76 -4.78
CA VAL A 16 -14.84 21.70 -3.69
C VAL A 16 -15.40 21.20 -2.34
N GLN A 17 -16.62 20.70 -2.30
CA GLN A 17 -17.25 20.16 -1.10
C GLN A 17 -16.55 18.90 -0.60
N HIS A 18 -16.17 17.98 -1.50
CA HIS A 18 -15.36 16.80 -1.15
C HIS A 18 -14.00 17.21 -0.57
N LEU A 19 -13.33 18.20 -1.18
CA LEU A 19 -12.04 18.70 -0.66
C LEU A 19 -12.17 19.40 0.71
N LEU A 20 -13.29 20.09 0.95
CA LEU A 20 -13.60 20.70 2.25
C LEU A 20 -13.84 19.65 3.33
N GLU A 21 -14.51 18.54 3.00
CA GLU A 21 -14.68 17.41 3.90
C GLU A 21 -13.36 16.74 4.24
N PHE A 22 -12.47 16.54 3.26
CA PHE A 22 -11.12 16.05 3.51
C PHE A 22 -10.35 16.96 4.47
N ARG A 23 -10.38 18.28 4.26
CA ARG A 23 -9.72 19.24 5.16
C ARG A 23 -10.25 19.14 6.59
N ASN A 24 -11.58 19.11 6.74
CA ASN A 24 -12.21 19.04 8.06
C ASN A 24 -11.84 17.72 8.76
N SER A 25 -11.83 16.63 7.99
CA SER A 25 -11.41 15.29 8.41
C SER A 25 -9.98 15.30 8.97
N VAL A 26 -9.04 15.76 8.16
CA VAL A 26 -7.62 15.85 8.53
C VAL A 26 -7.42 16.75 9.75
N THR A 27 -8.12 17.88 9.82
CA THR A 27 -8.00 18.82 10.95
C THR A 27 -8.45 18.19 12.26
N LYS A 28 -9.59 17.47 12.26
CA LYS A 28 -10.07 16.74 13.44
C LYS A 28 -9.11 15.63 13.85
N GLY A 29 -8.56 14.90 12.87
CA GLY A 29 -7.55 13.86 13.12
C GLY A 29 -6.29 14.43 13.79
N ILE A 30 -5.76 15.52 13.25
CA ILE A 30 -4.60 16.23 13.83
C ILE A 30 -4.92 16.73 15.24
N LEU A 31 -6.11 17.30 15.47
CA LEU A 31 -6.51 17.77 16.79
C LEU A 31 -6.60 16.62 17.80
N ALA A 32 -7.16 15.47 17.40
CA ALA A 32 -7.23 14.29 18.26
C ALA A 32 -5.83 13.78 18.65
N ILE A 33 -4.91 13.70 17.69
CA ILE A 33 -3.51 13.35 17.93
C ILE A 33 -2.86 14.35 18.89
N LEU A 34 -3.07 15.65 18.68
CA LEU A 34 -2.48 16.70 19.51
C LEU A 34 -2.99 16.64 20.96
N VAL A 35 -4.30 16.45 21.15
CA VAL A 35 -4.90 16.29 22.48
C VAL A 35 -4.31 15.08 23.20
N LEU A 36 -4.23 13.93 22.53
CA LEU A 36 -3.60 12.73 23.11
C LEU A 36 -2.11 12.96 23.40
N PHE A 37 -1.39 13.61 22.49
CA PHE A 37 0.02 13.92 22.69
C PHE A 37 0.24 14.81 23.91
N VAL A 38 -0.55 15.86 24.11
CA VAL A 38 -0.45 16.73 25.30
C VAL A 38 -0.71 15.95 26.59
N ILE A 39 -1.62 14.97 26.57
CA ILE A 39 -1.90 14.09 27.72
C ILE A 39 -0.70 13.15 27.99
N LEU A 40 -0.08 12.60 26.94
CA LEU A 40 1.04 11.68 27.06
C LEU A 40 2.39 12.38 27.31
N PHE A 41 2.51 13.67 26.95
CA PHE A 41 3.75 14.44 27.00
C PHE A 41 4.46 14.41 28.36
N PRO A 42 3.78 14.60 29.52
CA PRO A 42 4.43 14.56 30.83
C PRO A 42 5.03 13.19 31.18
N PHE A 43 4.50 12.12 30.59
CA PHE A 43 4.88 10.73 30.88
C PHE A 43 5.85 10.15 29.83
N ALA A 44 6.41 10.98 28.95
CA ALA A 44 7.22 10.52 27.82
C ALA A 44 8.41 9.65 28.24
N ASN A 45 9.11 10.04 29.33
CA ASN A 45 10.25 9.28 29.84
C ASN A 45 9.84 7.93 30.44
N ASP A 46 8.77 7.92 31.24
CA ASP A 46 8.26 6.69 31.87
C ASP A 46 7.76 5.71 30.82
N LEU A 47 7.06 6.23 29.80
CA LEU A 47 6.58 5.45 28.67
C LEU A 47 7.74 4.85 27.88
N TYR A 48 8.81 5.62 27.66
CA TYR A 48 10.01 5.14 27.01
C TYR A 48 10.64 3.98 27.78
N LEU A 49 10.81 4.11 29.10
CA LEU A 49 11.36 3.03 29.93
C LEU A 49 10.50 1.76 29.84
N TYR A 50 9.18 1.90 29.95
CA TYR A 50 8.25 0.77 29.89
C TYR A 50 8.25 0.05 28.54
N ILE A 51 8.28 0.80 27.43
CA ILE A 51 8.31 0.22 26.08
C ILE A 51 9.70 -0.32 25.73
N SER A 52 10.77 0.28 26.24
CA SER A 52 12.15 -0.14 25.94
C SER A 52 12.54 -1.43 26.66
N GLU A 53 11.96 -1.75 27.83
CA GLU A 53 12.32 -2.92 28.63
C GLU A 53 12.07 -4.28 27.92
N PRO A 54 10.89 -4.53 27.32
CA PRO A 54 10.67 -5.75 26.54
C PRO A 54 11.51 -5.80 25.27
N LEU A 55 11.80 -4.63 24.69
CA LEU A 55 12.55 -4.44 23.47
C LEU A 55 14.04 -4.72 23.65
N SER A 56 14.60 -4.47 24.84
CA SER A 56 15.96 -4.88 25.20
C SER A 56 16.16 -6.39 25.34
N ARG A 57 15.09 -7.20 25.46
CA ARG A 57 15.22 -8.68 25.50
C ARG A 57 15.62 -9.29 24.15
N PHE A 58 15.45 -8.53 23.06
CA PHE A 58 15.86 -8.95 21.72
C PHE A 58 17.29 -8.51 21.37
N LEU A 59 17.98 -7.81 22.29
CA LEU A 59 19.40 -7.49 22.17
C LEU A 59 20.25 -8.62 22.81
N PRO A 60 21.45 -8.92 22.28
CA PRO A 60 22.36 -9.89 22.88
C PRO A 60 22.69 -9.55 24.34
N GLU A 61 22.73 -10.57 25.20
CA GLU A 61 23.00 -10.41 26.64
C GLU A 61 24.28 -9.57 26.88
N GLY A 62 24.16 -8.53 27.71
CA GLY A 62 25.27 -7.63 28.05
C GLY A 62 25.42 -6.38 27.17
N THR A 63 24.54 -6.17 26.19
CA THR A 63 24.56 -4.96 25.35
C THR A 63 23.65 -3.87 25.90
N SER A 64 24.20 -2.71 26.27
CA SER A 64 23.41 -1.51 26.57
C SER A 64 23.10 -0.73 25.30
N MET A 65 21.88 -0.23 25.15
CA MET A 65 21.58 0.75 24.09
C MET A 65 22.45 1.99 24.28
N ILE A 66 23.10 2.42 23.20
CA ILE A 66 23.93 3.63 23.20
C ILE A 66 23.15 4.79 22.59
N ALA A 67 23.52 6.01 22.94
CA ALA A 67 23.05 7.20 22.27
C ALA A 67 24.23 7.85 21.54
N THR A 68 24.23 7.77 20.21
CA THR A 68 25.26 8.37 19.36
C THR A 68 25.04 9.86 19.15
N GLY A 69 23.77 10.29 19.11
CA GLY A 69 23.38 11.69 19.01
C GLY A 69 23.28 12.36 20.38
N VAL A 70 23.81 13.59 20.49
CA VAL A 70 23.77 14.40 21.72
C VAL A 70 22.34 14.68 22.17
N ALA A 71 21.43 14.89 21.22
CA ALA A 71 20.02 15.16 21.50
C ALA A 71 19.17 13.88 21.61
N SER A 72 19.70 12.69 21.29
CA SER A 72 18.91 11.46 21.20
C SER A 72 18.23 11.09 22.53
N PRO A 73 18.88 11.15 23.70
CA PRO A 73 18.21 10.84 24.98
C PRO A 73 17.07 11.80 25.32
N PHE A 74 17.14 13.05 24.81
CA PHE A 74 16.11 14.05 25.05
C PHE A 74 14.95 13.93 24.06
N LEU A 75 15.22 13.75 22.75
CA LEU A 75 14.19 13.76 21.71
C LEU A 75 13.46 12.41 21.56
N THR A 76 14.12 11.30 21.86
CA THR A 76 13.56 9.94 21.67
C THR A 76 12.27 9.73 22.48
N PRO A 77 12.20 10.06 23.78
CA PRO A 77 10.96 9.90 24.55
C PRO A 77 9.79 10.72 23.98
N PHE A 78 10.04 11.97 23.54
CA PHE A 78 9.00 12.80 22.92
C PHE A 78 8.55 12.28 21.55
N LYS A 79 9.47 11.72 20.77
CA LYS A 79 9.14 11.05 19.50
C LYS A 79 8.23 9.84 19.73
N LEU A 80 8.56 9.02 20.73
CA LEU A 80 7.75 7.87 21.10
C LEU A 80 6.35 8.28 21.58
N SER A 81 6.24 9.30 22.45
CA SER A 81 4.94 9.74 22.95
C SER A 81 4.05 10.30 21.84
N LEU A 82 4.62 11.01 20.86
CA LEU A 82 3.90 11.45 19.66
C LEU A 82 3.39 10.26 18.85
N VAL A 83 4.24 9.26 18.61
CA VAL A 83 3.82 8.07 17.87
C VAL A 83 2.77 7.27 18.61
N LEU A 84 2.90 7.12 19.93
CA LEU A 84 1.89 6.43 20.72
C LEU A 84 0.56 7.20 20.72
N ALA A 85 0.59 8.53 20.75
CA ALA A 85 -0.61 9.34 20.61
C ALA A 85 -1.28 9.11 19.25
N ILE A 86 -0.52 9.02 18.15
CA ILE A 86 -1.04 8.65 16.84
C ILE A 86 -1.66 7.24 16.87
N TYR A 87 -0.97 6.27 17.45
CA TYR A 87 -1.42 4.87 17.52
C TYR A 87 -2.71 4.71 18.36
N LEU A 88 -2.86 5.48 19.45
CA LEU A 88 -4.08 5.54 20.24
C LEU A 88 -5.21 6.29 19.51
N ALA A 89 -4.88 7.27 18.67
CA ALA A 89 -5.84 8.00 17.84
C ALA A 89 -6.39 7.18 16.67
N MET A 90 -5.80 6.02 16.35
CA MET A 90 -6.11 5.25 15.14
C MET A 90 -7.59 4.91 14.93
N PRO A 91 -8.38 4.48 15.94
CA PRO A 91 -9.80 4.21 15.74
C PRO A 91 -10.56 5.45 15.27
N PHE A 92 -10.19 6.63 15.77
CA PHE A 92 -10.77 7.90 15.34
C PHE A 92 -10.26 8.32 13.95
N LEU A 93 -8.98 8.09 13.65
CA LEU A 93 -8.42 8.37 12.32
C LEU A 93 -9.08 7.50 11.25
N LEU A 94 -9.20 6.19 11.51
CA LEU A 94 -9.87 5.25 10.63
C LEU A 94 -11.35 5.62 10.46
N PHE A 95 -12.05 5.96 11.55
CA PHE A 95 -13.42 6.50 11.46
C PHE A 95 -13.51 7.66 10.47
N GLN A 96 -12.58 8.61 10.56
CA GLN A 96 -12.58 9.80 9.73
C GLN A 96 -12.24 9.49 8.26
N VAL A 97 -11.28 8.60 8.00
CA VAL A 97 -10.90 8.15 6.65
C VAL A 97 -12.06 7.40 5.99
N TRP A 98 -12.65 6.43 6.69
CA TRP A 98 -13.75 5.64 6.16
C TRP A 98 -15.04 6.45 6.02
N SER A 99 -15.31 7.40 6.94
CA SER A 99 -16.44 8.33 6.79
C SER A 99 -16.31 9.23 5.56
N PHE A 100 -15.10 9.50 5.10
CA PHE A 100 -14.84 10.26 3.88
C PHE A 100 -14.99 9.40 2.61
N ILE A 101 -14.68 8.11 2.69
CA ILE A 101 -14.87 7.15 1.59
C ILE A 101 -16.34 6.69 1.50
N ALA A 102 -17.07 6.68 2.62
CA ALA A 102 -18.45 6.24 2.73
C ALA A 102 -19.43 6.88 1.72
N PRO A 103 -19.37 8.16 1.33
CA PRO A 103 -20.32 8.72 0.35
C PRO A 103 -20.35 7.93 -0.97
N ALA A 104 -19.23 7.33 -1.39
CA ALA A 104 -19.12 6.56 -2.63
C ALA A 104 -19.77 5.14 -2.57
N LEU A 105 -20.09 4.65 -1.36
CA LEU A 105 -20.52 3.26 -1.12
C LEU A 105 -21.98 3.14 -0.64
N TYR A 106 -22.64 4.25 -0.26
CA TYR A 106 -23.74 4.22 0.72
C TYR A 106 -25.13 4.72 0.25
N HIS A 107 -25.50 4.56 -1.01
CA HIS A 107 -26.88 4.91 -1.39
C HIS A 107 -27.95 3.95 -0.79
N HIS A 108 -27.59 2.72 -0.40
CA HIS A 108 -28.60 1.73 0.03
C HIS A 108 -28.37 1.00 1.36
N GLU A 109 -27.22 1.14 2.07
CA GLU A 109 -26.97 0.26 3.23
C GLU A 109 -26.09 0.86 4.34
N LYS A 110 -26.61 1.85 5.10
CA LYS A 110 -25.94 2.52 6.25
C LYS A 110 -25.41 1.59 7.35
N GLN A 111 -25.82 0.32 7.37
CA GLN A 111 -25.49 -0.64 8.42
C GLN A 111 -24.08 -1.23 8.32
N LEU A 112 -23.39 -1.07 7.19
CA LEU A 112 -22.06 -1.66 6.98
C LEU A 112 -20.90 -0.85 7.58
N VAL A 113 -21.11 0.42 7.97
CA VAL A 113 -20.01 1.29 8.44
C VAL A 113 -19.51 0.77 9.78
N GLY A 114 -20.43 0.41 10.68
CA GLY A 114 -20.10 -0.02 12.05
C GLY A 114 -19.19 -1.25 12.08
N PRO A 115 -19.59 -2.38 11.45
CA PRO A 115 -18.76 -3.57 11.40
C PRO A 115 -17.40 -3.31 10.72
N LEU A 116 -17.39 -2.57 9.61
CA LEU A 116 -16.16 -2.27 8.87
C LEU A 116 -15.14 -1.52 9.76
N LEU A 117 -15.59 -0.47 10.46
CA LEU A 117 -14.75 0.31 11.36
C LEU A 117 -14.22 -0.50 12.54
N PHE A 118 -15.07 -1.36 13.09
CA PHE A 118 -14.69 -2.24 14.19
C PHE A 118 -13.60 -3.22 13.74
N PHE A 119 -13.81 -3.91 12.61
CA PHE A 119 -12.83 -4.85 12.06
C PHE A 119 -11.54 -4.14 11.64
N SER A 120 -11.63 -2.98 10.99
CA SER A 120 -10.47 -2.15 10.62
C SER A 120 -9.65 -1.78 11.87
N SER A 121 -10.27 -1.16 12.87
CA SER A 121 -9.58 -0.80 14.13
C SER A 121 -8.96 -2.03 14.81
N PHE A 122 -9.66 -3.16 14.83
CA PHE A 122 -9.14 -4.41 15.37
C PHE A 122 -7.93 -4.92 14.57
N LEU A 123 -8.00 -4.89 13.24
CA LEU A 123 -6.94 -5.38 12.35
C LEU A 123 -5.70 -4.50 12.44
N PHE A 124 -5.85 -3.18 12.58
CA PHE A 124 -4.74 -2.26 12.84
C PHE A 124 -3.96 -2.65 14.10
N TYR A 125 -4.67 -2.84 15.22
CA TYR A 125 -4.03 -3.24 16.47
C TYR A 125 -3.46 -4.66 16.42
N ALA A 126 -4.12 -5.57 15.70
CA ALA A 126 -3.59 -6.90 15.42
C ALA A 126 -2.31 -6.84 14.58
N GLY A 127 -2.21 -5.89 13.64
CA GLY A 127 -1.02 -5.64 12.84
C GLY A 127 0.17 -5.15 13.67
N GLY A 128 -0.07 -4.22 14.60
CA GLY A 128 0.98 -3.83 15.54
C GLY A 128 1.38 -4.95 16.51
N ALA A 129 0.42 -5.75 16.98
CA ALA A 129 0.72 -6.94 17.78
C ALA A 129 1.55 -7.96 16.97
N PHE A 130 1.21 -8.18 15.70
CA PHE A 130 1.95 -9.04 14.79
C PHE A 130 3.39 -8.53 14.58
N ALA A 131 3.56 -7.23 14.35
CA ALA A 131 4.88 -6.60 14.24
C ALA A 131 5.74 -6.87 15.48
N TYR A 132 5.16 -6.71 16.67
CA TYR A 132 5.87 -6.90 17.93
C TYR A 132 6.18 -8.37 18.25
N TYR A 133 5.20 -9.27 18.14
CA TYR A 133 5.34 -10.66 18.59
C TYR A 133 5.95 -11.61 17.56
N VAL A 134 5.78 -11.31 16.27
CA VAL A 134 6.23 -12.19 15.19
C VAL A 134 7.41 -11.55 14.48
N VAL A 135 7.27 -10.31 14.05
CA VAL A 135 8.23 -9.72 13.12
C VAL A 135 9.51 -9.26 13.81
N PHE A 136 9.44 -8.62 14.97
CA PHE A 136 10.65 -8.21 15.71
C PHE A 136 11.58 -9.39 16.06
N PRO A 137 11.10 -10.50 16.67
CA PRO A 137 11.97 -11.64 16.95
C PRO A 137 12.63 -12.20 15.69
N LEU A 138 11.90 -12.23 14.58
CA LEU A 138 12.38 -12.74 13.30
C LEU A 138 13.50 -11.85 12.73
N VAL A 139 13.30 -10.53 12.68
CA VAL A 139 14.31 -9.61 12.14
C VAL A 139 15.52 -9.48 13.05
N PHE A 140 15.33 -9.29 14.36
CA PHE A 140 16.46 -9.19 15.30
C PHE A 140 17.21 -10.52 15.45
N GLY A 141 16.50 -11.66 15.37
CA GLY A 141 17.11 -12.98 15.32
C GLY A 141 18.05 -13.12 14.11
N PHE A 142 17.58 -12.72 12.93
CA PHE A 142 18.41 -12.72 11.72
C PHE A 142 19.61 -11.76 11.85
N LEU A 143 19.38 -10.51 12.25
CA LEU A 143 20.44 -9.49 12.38
C LEU A 143 21.54 -9.91 13.37
N SER A 144 21.16 -10.60 14.46
CA SER A 144 22.11 -11.12 15.45
C SER A 144 22.98 -12.24 14.87
N THR A 145 22.39 -13.14 14.07
CA THR A 145 23.14 -14.24 13.41
C THR A 145 24.00 -13.79 12.23
N ALA A 146 23.66 -12.66 11.62
CA ALA A 146 24.44 -12.08 10.52
C ALA A 146 25.70 -11.35 11.00
N ALA A 147 25.82 -11.07 12.30
CA ALA A 147 26.99 -10.40 12.86
C ALA A 147 28.21 -11.35 12.85
N PRO A 148 29.39 -10.90 12.37
CA PRO A 148 30.61 -11.69 12.41
C PRO A 148 31.01 -12.07 13.84
N GLU A 149 31.57 -13.27 14.02
CA GLU A 149 32.07 -13.73 15.32
C GLU A 149 33.07 -12.71 15.90
N GLY A 150 32.80 -12.23 17.12
CA GLY A 150 33.66 -11.27 17.83
C GLY A 150 33.25 -9.81 17.74
N VAL A 151 32.18 -9.45 17.01
CA VAL A 151 31.64 -8.07 16.97
C VAL A 151 30.47 -7.94 17.95
N THR A 152 30.61 -7.07 18.95
CA THR A 152 29.50 -6.71 19.83
C THR A 152 28.56 -5.74 19.11
N VAL A 153 27.33 -6.17 18.84
CA VAL A 153 26.32 -5.34 18.17
C VAL A 153 25.73 -4.34 19.16
N ALA A 154 26.26 -3.12 19.21
CA ALA A 154 25.66 -2.03 19.98
C ALA A 154 24.63 -1.29 19.13
N THR A 155 23.37 -1.23 19.59
CA THR A 155 22.29 -0.56 18.86
C THR A 155 22.06 0.84 19.42
N ASP A 156 21.92 1.82 18.51
CA ASP A 156 21.54 3.19 18.88
C ASP A 156 20.05 3.30 19.22
N ILE A 157 19.76 3.97 20.32
CA ILE A 157 18.40 4.20 20.84
C ILE A 157 17.44 4.85 19.83
N SER A 158 17.90 5.85 19.08
CA SER A 158 17.07 6.58 18.13
C SER A 158 16.86 5.76 16.86
N LEU A 159 17.91 5.12 16.34
CA LEU A 159 17.79 4.26 15.15
C LEU A 159 16.89 3.06 15.42
N TYR A 160 17.01 2.48 16.62
CA TYR A 160 16.15 1.40 17.08
C TYR A 160 14.69 1.82 17.14
N LEU A 161 14.41 2.95 17.81
CA LEU A 161 13.04 3.46 17.91
C LEU A 161 12.48 3.79 16.52
N ASP A 162 13.29 4.35 15.62
CA ASP A 162 12.86 4.68 14.26
C ASP A 162 12.49 3.44 13.45
N PHE A 163 13.26 2.37 13.60
CA PHE A 163 12.97 1.08 13.00
C PHE A 163 11.67 0.49 13.54
N VAL A 164 11.50 0.48 14.87
CA VAL A 164 10.28 0.02 15.56
C VAL A 164 9.06 0.81 15.08
N ILE A 165 9.12 2.15 15.09
CA ILE A 165 8.04 3.03 14.64
C ILE A 165 7.64 2.70 13.19
N LYS A 166 8.62 2.64 12.28
CA LYS A 166 8.38 2.35 10.87
C LYS A 166 7.65 1.02 10.69
N MET A 167 8.08 -0.02 11.41
CA MET A 167 7.45 -1.34 11.34
C MET A 167 6.02 -1.33 11.89
N PHE A 168 5.78 -0.71 13.05
CA PHE A 168 4.42 -0.61 13.60
C PHE A 168 3.47 0.08 12.62
N PHE A 169 3.88 1.20 12.01
CA PHE A 169 3.03 1.88 11.03
C PHE A 169 2.85 1.07 9.75
N ALA A 170 3.92 0.48 9.22
CA ALA A 170 3.81 -0.25 7.97
C ALA A 170 2.98 -1.52 8.11
N PHE A 171 3.16 -2.30 9.19
CA PHE A 171 2.31 -3.45 9.46
C PHE A 171 0.90 -3.06 9.88
N GLY A 172 0.73 -2.00 10.67
CA GLY A 172 -0.60 -1.46 10.99
C GLY A 172 -1.39 -1.10 9.73
N ILE A 173 -0.76 -0.37 8.79
CA ILE A 173 -1.38 -0.01 7.51
C ILE A 173 -1.53 -1.23 6.60
N ALA A 174 -0.56 -2.15 6.55
CA ALA A 174 -0.65 -3.36 5.74
C ALA A 174 -1.81 -4.26 6.19
N PHE A 175 -2.10 -4.29 7.49
CA PHE A 175 -3.26 -5.00 8.02
C PHE A 175 -4.59 -4.34 7.67
N GLU A 176 -4.62 -3.12 7.10
CA GLU A 176 -5.83 -2.53 6.52
C GLU A 176 -6.08 -2.98 5.07
N VAL A 177 -5.07 -3.55 4.40
CA VAL A 177 -5.19 -4.03 3.01
C VAL A 177 -6.35 -5.02 2.83
N PRO A 178 -6.55 -6.04 3.70
CA PRO A 178 -7.70 -6.93 3.58
C PRO A 178 -9.05 -6.19 3.60
N ILE A 179 -9.19 -5.16 4.44
CA ILE A 179 -10.41 -4.37 4.57
C ILE A 179 -10.65 -3.57 3.29
N VAL A 180 -9.62 -2.93 2.76
CA VAL A 180 -9.67 -2.20 1.48
C VAL A 180 -10.09 -3.14 0.34
N VAL A 181 -9.48 -4.33 0.26
CA VAL A 181 -9.80 -5.32 -0.79
C VAL A 181 -11.25 -5.81 -0.69
N VAL A 182 -11.70 -6.15 0.53
CA VAL A 182 -13.10 -6.53 0.77
C VAL A 182 -14.03 -5.42 0.32
N LEU A 183 -13.73 -4.17 0.67
CA LEU A 183 -14.54 -3.02 0.30
C LEU A 183 -14.62 -2.83 -1.22
N LEU A 184 -13.50 -2.96 -1.94
CA LEU A 184 -13.47 -2.86 -3.41
C LEU A 184 -14.32 -3.93 -4.11
N ILE A 185 -14.37 -5.14 -3.55
CA ILE A 185 -15.20 -6.24 -4.06
C ILE A 185 -16.68 -5.98 -3.75
N LEU A 186 -16.99 -5.48 -2.55
CA LEU A 186 -18.37 -5.19 -2.13
C LEU A 186 -18.97 -3.99 -2.87
N THR A 187 -18.19 -2.95 -3.14
CA THR A 187 -18.61 -1.82 -3.99
C THR A 187 -18.79 -2.20 -5.46
N ARG A 188 -18.38 -3.40 -5.87
CA ARG A 188 -18.27 -3.84 -7.27
C ARG A 188 -17.36 -2.94 -8.12
N MET A 189 -16.49 -2.14 -7.51
CA MET A 189 -15.50 -1.33 -8.24
C MET A 189 -14.49 -2.21 -8.98
N VAL A 190 -14.13 -3.35 -8.37
CA VAL A 190 -13.19 -4.30 -8.94
C VAL A 190 -13.70 -5.72 -8.72
N SER A 191 -13.64 -6.56 -9.75
CA SER A 191 -14.00 -7.96 -9.61
C SER A 191 -12.89 -8.74 -8.89
N PRO A 192 -13.22 -9.80 -8.12
CA PRO A 192 -12.22 -10.68 -7.52
C PRO A 192 -11.19 -11.22 -8.53
N GLN A 193 -11.63 -11.45 -9.77
CA GLN A 193 -10.78 -11.92 -10.87
C GLN A 193 -9.75 -10.86 -11.28
N LYS A 194 -10.13 -9.57 -11.33
CA LYS A 194 -9.17 -8.50 -11.63
C LYS A 194 -8.11 -8.38 -10.52
N LEU A 195 -8.53 -8.49 -9.26
CA LEU A 195 -7.60 -8.51 -8.12
C LEU A 195 -6.68 -9.74 -8.13
N SER A 196 -7.17 -10.91 -8.54
CA SER A 196 -6.31 -12.09 -8.66
C SER A 196 -5.28 -11.97 -9.78
N HIS A 197 -5.54 -11.21 -10.85
CA HIS A 197 -4.52 -10.92 -11.87
C HIS A 197 -3.50 -9.88 -11.39
N ALA A 198 -3.88 -9.02 -10.43
CA ALA A 198 -3.01 -7.99 -9.89
C ALA A 198 -1.96 -8.49 -8.85
N ARG A 199 -1.92 -9.81 -8.57
CA ARG A 199 -0.98 -10.41 -7.60
C ARG A 199 0.49 -10.01 -7.82
N PRO A 200 1.05 -10.01 -9.04
CA PRO A 200 2.46 -9.66 -9.24
C PRO A 200 2.78 -8.23 -8.78
N TYR A 201 1.88 -7.27 -9.03
CA TYR A 201 2.05 -5.88 -8.60
C TYR A 201 2.06 -5.74 -7.08
N VAL A 202 1.19 -6.49 -6.39
CA VAL A 202 1.15 -6.48 -4.92
C VAL A 202 2.41 -7.10 -4.33
N VAL A 203 2.92 -8.18 -4.93
CA VAL A 203 4.19 -8.79 -4.52
C VAL A 203 5.33 -7.79 -4.66
N VAL A 204 5.44 -7.11 -5.81
CA VAL A 204 6.47 -6.07 -6.01
C VAL A 204 6.30 -4.94 -4.98
N GLY A 205 5.09 -4.45 -4.76
CA GLY A 205 4.80 -3.44 -3.74
C GLY A 205 5.22 -3.89 -2.32
N ALA A 206 4.94 -5.13 -1.95
CA ALA A 206 5.35 -5.71 -0.68
C ALA A 206 6.88 -5.76 -0.54
N PHE A 207 7.61 -6.11 -1.60
CA PHE A 207 9.07 -6.08 -1.60
C PHE A 207 9.63 -4.65 -1.50
N VAL A 208 9.01 -3.66 -2.16
CA VAL A 208 9.40 -2.25 -2.05
C VAL A 208 9.21 -1.72 -0.62
N ILE A 209 8.07 -2.05 0.01
CA ILE A 209 7.84 -1.71 1.42
C ILE A 209 8.87 -2.44 2.31
N GLY A 210 9.13 -3.72 2.06
CA GLY A 210 10.16 -4.47 2.78
C GLY A 210 11.54 -3.80 2.70
N MET A 211 11.93 -3.32 1.52
CA MET A 211 13.19 -2.60 1.28
C MET A 211 13.25 -1.26 2.03
N LEU A 212 12.11 -0.57 2.22
CA LEU A 212 12.07 0.68 2.97
C LEU A 212 12.16 0.47 4.49
N LEU A 213 11.63 -0.67 4.96
CA LEU A 213 11.54 -1.00 6.38
C LEU A 213 12.79 -1.68 6.91
N THR A 214 13.39 -2.57 6.12
CA THR A 214 14.61 -3.28 6.49
C THR A 214 15.82 -2.64 5.81
N PRO A 215 17.02 -2.75 6.40
CA PRO A 215 18.25 -2.56 5.64
C PRO A 215 18.24 -3.44 4.37
N PRO A 216 19.09 -3.17 3.37
CA PRO A 216 19.13 -3.94 2.12
C PRO A 216 19.63 -5.37 2.36
N ASP A 217 18.76 -6.21 2.93
CA ASP A 217 18.95 -7.62 3.25
C ASP A 217 17.76 -8.42 2.70
N ILE A 218 18.06 -9.35 1.81
CA ILE A 218 17.07 -10.13 1.05
C ILE A 218 16.25 -11.02 1.98
N VAL A 219 16.86 -11.56 3.04
CA VAL A 219 16.19 -12.51 3.95
C VAL A 219 15.11 -11.80 4.75
N SER A 220 15.49 -10.73 5.46
CA SER A 220 14.56 -9.91 6.25
C SER A 220 13.50 -9.28 5.34
N GLN A 221 13.89 -8.76 4.17
CA GLN A 221 12.94 -8.18 3.21
C GLN A 221 11.88 -9.19 2.75
N THR A 222 12.29 -10.42 2.41
CA THR A 222 11.37 -11.50 1.99
C THR A 222 10.45 -11.92 3.14
N LEU A 223 11.02 -12.01 4.35
CA LEU A 223 10.29 -12.36 5.57
C LEU A 223 9.21 -11.35 5.94
N LEU A 224 9.40 -10.06 5.60
CA LEU A 224 8.38 -9.03 5.72
C LEU A 224 7.36 -9.04 4.57
N ALA A 225 7.81 -9.32 3.35
CA ALA A 225 6.96 -9.29 2.16
C ALA A 225 5.91 -10.41 2.16
N ILE A 226 6.27 -11.60 2.64
CA ILE A 226 5.36 -12.76 2.69
C ILE A 226 4.08 -12.47 3.49
N PRO A 227 4.14 -11.98 4.75
CA PRO A 227 2.95 -11.58 5.49
C PRO A 227 2.06 -10.57 4.76
N MET A 228 2.66 -9.57 4.10
CA MET A 228 1.90 -8.56 3.35
C MET A 228 1.15 -9.17 2.17
N TRP A 229 1.79 -10.08 1.44
CA TRP A 229 1.13 -10.83 0.36
C TRP A 229 0.00 -11.73 0.88
N LEU A 230 0.22 -12.42 2.00
CA LEU A 230 -0.81 -13.26 2.62
C LEU A 230 -2.04 -12.45 3.08
N LEU A 231 -1.84 -11.23 3.59
CA LEU A 231 -2.94 -10.33 3.96
C LEU A 231 -3.77 -9.94 2.73
N TYR A 232 -3.12 -9.63 1.61
CA TYR A 232 -3.81 -9.35 0.36
C TYR A 232 -4.66 -10.54 -0.10
N GLU A 233 -4.11 -11.75 -0.03
CA GLU A 233 -4.84 -12.97 -0.38
C GLU A 233 -6.02 -13.23 0.54
N ALA A 234 -5.84 -13.04 1.85
CA ALA A 234 -6.91 -13.13 2.83
C ALA A 234 -8.04 -12.14 2.50
N GLY A 235 -7.70 -10.92 2.08
CA GLY A 235 -8.65 -9.92 1.59
C GLY A 235 -9.50 -10.42 0.41
N ILE A 236 -8.87 -11.01 -0.61
CA ILE A 236 -9.58 -11.55 -1.79
C ILE A 236 -10.51 -12.69 -1.39
N ILE A 237 -10.03 -13.62 -0.55
CA ILE A 237 -10.81 -14.78 -0.11
C ILE A 237 -12.03 -14.33 0.69
N VAL A 238 -11.83 -13.46 1.68
CA VAL A 238 -12.92 -12.94 2.52
C VAL A 238 -13.90 -12.13 1.66
N GLY A 239 -13.40 -11.24 0.79
CA GLY A 239 -14.25 -10.42 -0.07
C GLY A 239 -15.12 -11.26 -1.00
N SER A 240 -14.55 -12.30 -1.60
CA SER A 240 -15.28 -13.24 -2.46
C SER A 240 -16.32 -14.06 -1.68
N ALA A 241 -15.98 -14.51 -0.47
CA ALA A 241 -16.90 -15.25 0.39
C ALA A 241 -18.09 -14.39 0.83
N VAL A 242 -17.85 -13.13 1.23
CA VAL A 242 -18.91 -12.20 1.64
C VAL A 242 -19.80 -11.83 0.46
N GLN A 243 -19.23 -11.58 -0.73
CA GLN A 243 -20.01 -11.31 -1.94
C GLN A 243 -20.93 -12.47 -2.31
N LYS A 244 -20.43 -13.72 -2.23
CA LYS A 244 -21.22 -14.93 -2.51
C LYS A 244 -22.32 -15.14 -1.47
N ALA A 245 -22.04 -14.93 -0.19
CA ALA A 245 -23.03 -15.05 0.87
C ALA A 245 -24.18 -14.03 0.71
N ARG A 246 -23.86 -12.80 0.29
CA ARG A 246 -24.86 -11.77 0.00
C ARG A 246 -25.75 -12.13 -1.18
N ARG A 247 -25.16 -12.58 -2.29
CA ARG A 247 -25.95 -12.97 -3.46
C ARG A 247 -26.97 -14.07 -3.16
N ARG A 248 -26.60 -15.03 -2.31
CA ARG A 248 -27.53 -16.09 -1.85
C ARG A 248 -28.68 -15.54 -1.02
N LYS A 249 -28.41 -14.57 -0.15
CA LYS A 249 -29.46 -13.95 0.66
C LYS A 249 -30.45 -13.16 -0.20
N ASP A 250 -29.94 -12.41 -1.18
CA ASP A 250 -30.78 -11.68 -2.14
C ASP A 250 -31.63 -12.66 -2.98
N GLU A 251 -31.07 -13.80 -3.38
CA GLU A 251 -31.78 -14.89 -4.08
C GLU A 251 -32.85 -15.55 -3.18
N GLU A 252 -32.59 -15.76 -1.89
CA GLU A 252 -33.54 -16.34 -0.92
C GLU A 252 -34.71 -15.39 -0.62
N ASP A 253 -34.43 -14.10 -0.36
CA ASP A 253 -35.46 -13.08 -0.07
C ASP A 253 -36.41 -12.91 -1.28
N THR A 254 -35.89 -12.97 -2.52
CA THR A 254 -36.70 -12.87 -3.75
C THR A 254 -37.63 -14.09 -3.94
N ASN A 255 -37.14 -15.30 -3.62
CA ASN A 255 -37.92 -16.53 -3.75
C ASN A 255 -39.01 -16.67 -2.67
N GLU A 256 -38.83 -16.06 -1.49
CA GLU A 256 -39.84 -16.01 -0.43
C GLU A 256 -40.99 -15.05 -0.78
N GLU A 257 -40.69 -13.87 -1.33
CA GLU A 257 -41.71 -12.91 -1.80
C GLU A 257 -42.57 -13.49 -2.94
N GLU A 258 -41.97 -14.21 -3.89
CA GLU A 258 -42.68 -14.83 -5.00
C GLU A 258 -43.63 -15.96 -4.54
N ASN A 259 -43.23 -16.73 -3.53
CA ASN A 259 -44.04 -17.79 -2.92
C ASN A 259 -45.19 -17.28 -2.05
N ASP A 260 -45.06 -16.11 -1.43
CA ASP A 260 -46.12 -15.51 -0.60
C ASP A 260 -47.18 -14.81 -1.48
N THR A 261 -46.75 -14.25 -2.62
CA THR A 261 -47.66 -13.66 -3.63
C THR A 261 -48.53 -14.72 -4.30
N ALA A 262 -48.01 -15.94 -4.50
CA ALA A 262 -48.75 -17.08 -5.06
C ALA A 262 -49.84 -17.65 -4.13
N LYS A 263 -49.79 -17.41 -2.81
CA LYS A 263 -50.73 -17.96 -1.83
C LYS A 263 -51.95 -17.08 -1.54
N GLN A 264 -52.00 -15.84 -2.03
CA GLN A 264 -53.07 -14.88 -1.68
C GLN A 264 -54.25 -14.81 -2.66
N ASN A 265 -54.36 -15.71 -3.65
CA ASN A 265 -55.46 -15.65 -4.64
C ASN A 265 -56.37 -16.90 -4.60
N PRO A 266 -57.41 -16.97 -3.72
CA PRO A 266 -58.38 -18.05 -3.75
C PRO A 266 -59.72 -17.56 -4.32
N THR A 267 -60.08 -17.88 -5.57
CA THR A 267 -61.50 -17.89 -5.99
C THR A 267 -61.84 -18.86 -7.14
N ASN A 268 -62.20 -20.07 -6.73
CA ASN A 268 -63.35 -20.93 -7.13
C ASN A 268 -64.00 -20.89 -8.53
N SER A 269 -64.05 -22.08 -9.17
CA SER A 269 -65.20 -22.79 -9.82
C SER A 269 -64.64 -23.70 -10.93
N GLY A 270 -65.06 -24.93 -11.24
CA GLY A 270 -66.13 -25.81 -10.81
C GLY A 270 -66.35 -26.84 -11.95
N GLN A 271 -65.89 -28.08 -11.75
CA GLN A 271 -66.48 -29.37 -12.21
C GLN A 271 -66.71 -29.69 -13.71
N SER A 272 -66.07 -30.75 -14.24
CA SER A 272 -66.70 -32.00 -14.77
C SER A 272 -65.75 -32.87 -15.62
N ASN A 273 -66.02 -34.19 -15.60
CA ASN A 273 -65.22 -35.35 -16.06
C ASN A 273 -65.12 -35.53 -17.59
N ASP A 274 -64.06 -36.18 -18.11
CA ASP A 274 -64.12 -37.58 -18.60
C ASP A 274 -62.79 -38.14 -19.16
N LYS A 275 -62.69 -39.48 -19.02
CA LYS A 275 -61.75 -40.53 -19.47
C LYS A 275 -60.70 -40.31 -20.60
N ALA A 276 -59.61 -41.08 -20.38
CA ALA A 276 -58.85 -41.96 -21.30
C ALA A 276 -57.40 -41.53 -21.64
N SER A 277 -56.45 -42.33 -21.15
CA SER A 277 -55.09 -42.42 -21.69
C SER A 277 -55.07 -43.55 -22.75
N PRO A 278 -54.36 -43.39 -23.88
CA PRO A 278 -52.99 -43.92 -23.87
C PRO A 278 -51.96 -43.11 -24.70
N ALA A 279 -50.71 -43.26 -24.28
CA ALA A 279 -49.46 -43.26 -25.07
C ALA A 279 -48.90 -41.93 -25.65
N SER A 280 -47.72 -41.59 -25.12
CA SER A 280 -46.53 -41.05 -25.79
C SER A 280 -46.66 -39.78 -26.64
N ASP A 281 -46.37 -38.63 -26.03
CA ASP A 281 -45.24 -37.77 -26.40
C ASP A 281 -45.12 -36.69 -25.31
N GLU A 282 -44.13 -36.83 -24.44
CA GLU A 282 -43.84 -35.86 -23.38
C GLU A 282 -42.95 -34.76 -23.97
N THR A 283 -43.55 -33.82 -24.71
CA THR A 283 -42.92 -32.52 -24.97
C THR A 283 -43.20 -31.62 -23.78
N ASP A 284 -42.18 -31.43 -22.95
CA ASP A 284 -42.12 -30.52 -21.81
C ASP A 284 -42.49 -29.08 -22.22
N PRO A 285 -43.60 -28.49 -21.72
CA PRO A 285 -43.98 -27.11 -21.98
C PRO A 285 -43.11 -26.07 -21.26
N TYR A 286 -42.17 -26.51 -20.41
CA TYR A 286 -41.17 -25.70 -19.70
C TYR A 286 -39.72 -26.07 -20.07
N ALA A 287 -39.51 -26.83 -21.15
CA ALA A 287 -38.20 -26.89 -21.77
C ALA A 287 -37.85 -25.49 -22.26
N ILE A 288 -37.02 -24.79 -21.48
CA ILE A 288 -36.33 -23.58 -21.90
C ILE A 288 -35.72 -23.93 -23.26
N PRO A 289 -36.12 -23.29 -24.37
CA PRO A 289 -35.36 -23.42 -25.60
C PRO A 289 -33.91 -23.16 -25.22
N GLU A 290 -32.96 -24.02 -25.62
CA GLU A 290 -31.56 -23.63 -25.56
C GLU A 290 -31.49 -22.30 -26.32
N GLU A 291 -31.46 -21.20 -25.57
CA GLU A 291 -31.16 -19.89 -26.11
C GLU A 291 -29.75 -20.06 -26.62
N ASP A 292 -29.66 -20.31 -27.92
CA ASP A 292 -28.51 -19.95 -28.73
C ASP A 292 -28.30 -18.49 -28.40
N PHE A 293 -27.42 -18.26 -27.40
CA PHE A 293 -27.08 -16.95 -26.87
C PHE A 293 -26.68 -16.18 -28.10
N ASP A 294 -27.56 -15.29 -28.54
CA ASP A 294 -27.33 -14.53 -29.74
C ASP A 294 -26.13 -13.65 -29.44
N ASN A 295 -24.99 -14.12 -29.93
CA ASN A 295 -23.66 -13.64 -29.64
C ASN A 295 -23.41 -12.32 -30.36
N ARG A 296 -24.46 -11.52 -30.61
CA ARG A 296 -24.40 -10.16 -31.15
C ARG A 296 -23.59 -9.19 -30.27
N TYR A 297 -23.18 -9.63 -29.07
CA TYR A 297 -22.27 -8.91 -28.17
C TYR A 297 -20.96 -9.66 -27.86
N ALA A 298 -20.71 -10.86 -28.40
CA ALA A 298 -19.37 -11.46 -28.30
C ALA A 298 -18.34 -10.72 -29.15
N ASP A 299 -18.79 -10.12 -30.24
CA ASP A 299 -17.95 -9.32 -31.13
C ASP A 299 -17.65 -7.93 -30.53
N GLN A 300 -18.19 -7.60 -29.34
CA GLN A 300 -17.96 -6.33 -28.64
C GLN A 300 -17.09 -6.49 -27.37
N LEU A 301 -16.48 -7.66 -27.18
CA LEU A 301 -15.43 -7.88 -26.15
C LEU A 301 -14.05 -8.14 -26.78
N GLU A 302 -13.81 -7.65 -28.00
CA GLU A 302 -12.46 -7.40 -28.49
C GLU A 302 -12.06 -5.98 -28.07
N ASP A 303 -11.83 -5.81 -26.77
CA ASP A 303 -11.08 -4.68 -26.24
C ASP A 303 -9.59 -5.03 -26.45
N ASP A 304 -9.15 -4.87 -27.70
CA ASP A 304 -7.75 -4.96 -28.14
C ASP A 304 -6.94 -3.80 -27.52
N GLU A 305 -6.77 -3.80 -26.20
CA GLU A 305 -5.49 -3.37 -25.63
C GLU A 305 -4.60 -4.62 -25.58
N ASP A 306 -3.99 -4.89 -26.73
CA ASP A 306 -2.94 -5.90 -26.91
C ASP A 306 -1.73 -5.48 -26.09
N TRP A 307 -1.78 -5.79 -24.78
CA TRP A 307 -0.73 -5.48 -23.82
C TRP A 307 0.62 -6.05 -24.27
N ASP A 308 0.64 -7.15 -25.03
CA ASP A 308 1.86 -7.72 -25.59
C ASP A 308 2.50 -6.75 -26.59
N LYS A 309 1.71 -6.11 -27.46
CA LYS A 309 2.23 -5.04 -28.35
C LYS A 309 2.74 -3.82 -27.57
N ALA A 310 2.04 -3.42 -26.51
CA ALA A 310 2.46 -2.29 -25.68
C ALA A 310 3.79 -2.57 -24.96
N PHE A 311 3.99 -3.80 -24.48
CA PHE A 311 5.26 -4.23 -23.88
C PHE A 311 6.38 -4.36 -24.92
N ASP A 312 6.09 -4.93 -26.10
CA ASP A 312 7.07 -5.03 -27.20
C ASP A 312 7.54 -3.64 -27.68
N GLU A 313 6.64 -2.66 -27.74
CA GLU A 313 6.97 -1.28 -28.12
C GLU A 313 7.88 -0.63 -27.07
N ILE A 314 7.56 -0.77 -25.77
CA ILE A 314 8.38 -0.26 -24.66
C ILE A 314 9.78 -0.89 -24.64
N ASP A 315 9.88 -2.20 -24.84
CA ASP A 315 11.17 -2.90 -24.88
C ASP A 315 12.03 -2.44 -26.06
N SER A 316 11.40 -2.18 -27.21
CA SER A 316 12.08 -1.64 -28.39
C SER A 316 12.61 -0.22 -28.14
N GLU A 317 11.81 0.65 -27.52
CA GLU A 317 12.22 2.02 -27.17
C GLU A 317 13.37 2.01 -26.16
N PHE A 318 13.31 1.14 -25.15
CA PHE A 318 14.36 1.01 -24.16
C PHE A 318 15.70 0.60 -24.78
N SER A 319 15.68 -0.33 -25.75
CA SER A 319 16.88 -0.77 -26.45
C SER A 319 17.54 0.35 -27.28
N ILE A 320 16.73 1.22 -27.89
CA ILE A 320 17.20 2.37 -28.67
C ILE A 320 17.84 3.40 -27.74
N LEU A 321 17.19 3.70 -26.60
CA LEU A 321 17.72 4.62 -25.60
C LEU A 321 19.04 4.13 -25.00
N GLU A 322 19.18 2.82 -24.76
CA GLU A 322 20.43 2.25 -24.26
C GLU A 322 21.57 2.36 -25.28
N GLN A 323 21.27 2.17 -26.57
CA GLN A 323 22.24 2.38 -27.65
C GLN A 323 22.63 3.85 -27.81
N GLU A 324 21.68 4.77 -27.72
CA GLU A 324 21.96 6.20 -27.74
C GLU A 324 22.81 6.62 -26.54
N TYR A 325 22.51 6.11 -25.34
CA TYR A 325 23.31 6.38 -24.14
C TYR A 325 24.75 5.89 -24.31
N LYS A 326 24.95 4.66 -24.81
CA LYS A 326 26.29 4.11 -25.09
C LYS A 326 27.04 4.97 -26.12
N LYS A 327 26.40 5.34 -27.23
CA LYS A 327 27.00 6.23 -28.25
C LYS A 327 27.38 7.60 -27.69
N ARG A 328 26.53 8.22 -26.87
CA ARG A 328 26.85 9.50 -26.22
C ARG A 328 28.04 9.37 -25.28
N LYS A 329 28.10 8.29 -24.50
CA LYS A 329 29.24 8.03 -23.62
C LYS A 329 30.54 7.79 -24.39
N GLU A 330 30.48 7.03 -25.49
CA GLU A 330 31.63 6.79 -26.35
C GLU A 330 32.10 8.07 -27.04
N ALA A 331 31.18 8.92 -27.49
CA ALA A 331 31.51 10.23 -28.07
C ALA A 331 32.14 11.17 -27.04
N GLU A 332 31.60 11.21 -25.82
CA GLU A 332 32.14 12.03 -24.73
C GLU A 332 33.54 11.53 -24.30
N GLN A 333 33.76 10.21 -24.32
CA GLN A 333 35.06 9.61 -24.06
C GLN A 333 36.06 9.92 -25.18
N ALA A 334 35.65 9.82 -26.45
CA ALA A 334 36.48 10.15 -27.60
C ALA A 334 36.84 11.64 -27.64
N GLU A 335 35.94 12.53 -27.23
CA GLU A 335 36.19 13.97 -27.11
C GLU A 335 37.20 14.27 -26.01
N LYS A 336 37.08 13.62 -24.84
CA LYS A 336 38.08 13.71 -23.76
C LYS A 336 39.45 13.19 -24.19
N ASP A 337 39.48 12.10 -24.96
CA ASP A 337 40.73 11.52 -25.48
C ASP A 337 41.37 12.40 -26.57
N ALA A 338 40.57 13.11 -27.37
CA ALA A 338 41.03 14.07 -28.36
C ALA A 338 41.61 15.33 -27.71
N GLN A 339 40.91 15.90 -26.72
CA GLN A 339 41.40 17.04 -25.94
C GLN A 339 42.72 16.72 -25.21
N ASN A 340 42.85 15.50 -24.69
CA ASN A 340 44.07 15.06 -24.02
C ASN A 340 45.24 14.85 -25.01
N LYS A 341 44.97 14.51 -26.28
CA LYS A 341 45.99 14.41 -27.34
C LYS A 341 46.41 15.77 -27.88
N GLU A 342 45.50 16.75 -27.96
CA GLU A 342 45.83 18.12 -28.34
C GLU A 342 46.66 18.82 -27.27
N ALA A 343 46.30 18.67 -25.99
CA ALA A 343 47.10 19.18 -24.87
C ALA A 343 48.53 18.62 -24.86
N LYS A 344 48.69 17.36 -25.31
CA LYS A 344 50.01 16.71 -25.40
C LYS A 344 50.84 17.13 -26.62
N LYS A 345 50.21 17.70 -27.66
CA LYS A 345 50.88 18.25 -28.83
C LYS A 345 51.39 19.67 -28.60
N GLU A 346 50.69 20.47 -27.80
CA GLU A 346 51.13 21.83 -27.42
C GLU A 346 52.38 21.81 -26.52
N ASP A 347 52.60 20.75 -25.73
CA ASP A 347 53.80 20.57 -24.90
C ASP A 347 55.06 20.17 -25.70
N ASP A 348 54.91 19.61 -26.91
CA ASP A 348 56.05 19.14 -27.75
C ASP A 348 56.57 20.20 -28.75
N ASP A 349 55.87 21.34 -28.92
CA ASP A 349 56.19 22.41 -29.92
C ASP A 349 56.91 23.64 -29.32
N LEU A 350 57.48 23.55 -28.11
CA LEU A 350 58.34 24.59 -27.54
C LEU A 350 59.79 24.46 -28.09
N PRO A 351 60.36 25.48 -28.74
CA PRO A 351 61.69 25.36 -29.34
C PRO A 351 62.77 25.35 -28.24
N SER A 352 63.63 24.34 -28.28
CA SER A 352 64.88 24.31 -27.54
C SER A 352 65.83 25.36 -28.12
N ASP A 353 66.09 26.45 -27.38
CA ASP A 353 67.25 27.30 -27.63
C ASP A 353 68.12 27.43 -26.37
N SER A 354 69.38 27.70 -26.65
CA SER A 354 70.60 27.25 -26.03
C SER A 354 71.20 28.30 -25.07
N THR A 355 71.72 27.84 -23.92
CA THR A 355 72.94 28.25 -23.15
C THR A 355 73.47 29.72 -23.14
N PRO A 356 74.42 30.11 -22.24
CA PRO A 356 74.59 29.92 -20.78
C PRO A 356 75.12 31.20 -20.02
N LYS A 357 75.15 31.14 -18.67
CA LYS A 357 76.11 31.77 -17.71
C LYS A 357 76.50 33.28 -17.77
N ASP A 358 76.29 33.94 -16.61
CA ASP A 358 77.29 34.67 -15.78
C ASP A 358 77.11 36.20 -15.49
N SER A 359 77.47 36.53 -14.24
CA SER A 359 77.97 37.79 -13.69
C SER A 359 77.05 38.81 -12.97
N SER A 360 77.44 39.07 -11.71
CA SER A 360 77.36 40.33 -10.93
C SER A 360 75.96 40.81 -10.49
N ASP A 361 75.72 41.43 -9.33
CA ASP A 361 76.60 42.12 -8.38
C ASP A 361 75.88 42.27 -7.02
N LYS A 362 76.65 42.39 -5.94
CA LYS A 362 76.19 42.72 -4.57
C LYS A 362 76.32 44.24 -4.39
N PRO A 363 75.55 44.91 -3.51
CA PRO A 363 76.12 45.27 -2.21
C PRO A 363 75.07 45.29 -1.05
N SER A 364 75.39 44.86 0.18
CA SER A 364 75.72 45.70 1.36
C SER A 364 74.54 46.59 1.84
N LYS A 365 74.14 46.78 3.10
CA LYS A 365 74.57 46.47 4.49
C LYS A 365 73.44 47.00 5.41
N SER A 366 73.19 46.39 6.58
CA SER A 366 73.31 46.99 7.95
C SER A 366 72.16 47.95 8.33
N ASP A 367 71.71 48.17 9.56
CA ASP A 367 71.91 47.74 10.95
C ASP A 367 70.47 47.82 11.57
N LYS A 368 70.06 47.18 12.65
CA LYS A 368 70.65 47.08 13.99
C LYS A 368 69.78 46.17 14.84
#